data_AF-A0A6B8RHY8-F1
#
_entry.id   AF-A0A6B8RHY8-F1
#
_cell.length_a   1.000
_cell.length_b   1.000
_cell.length_c   1.000
_cell.angle_alpha   90.00
_cell.angle_beta   90.00
_cell.angle_gamma   90.00
#
_symmetry.space_group_name_H-M   'P 1'
#
loop_
_entity.id
_entity.type
_entity.pdbx_description
1 polymer ?
#
loop_
_entity_poly.entity_id
_entity_poly.type
_entity_poly.pdbx_seq_one_letter_code
_entity_poly.pdbx_strand_id
1 'polypeptide(L)'
;MLIENSGMVSIIGRISDKGRVKQQESLQKGYKLVVDSSGNWSLRIGDPITPAASEIVLASGAVPFTANTWHNLKLSFTGSNIKAFIDNAQVASVTDTTYTKGMVALGSGWNYAQYDNISVKEAAKPNLALNKPATADSEETSKSHEAVKGNDGSTSTRWTAANASLNHWWKVDLGSLTSLTGSEVNWEHNNVYKYKVEISADNSSWTTVVDKTANPLSQQVQRDNFTANGRYVRITVTGLSAGEWASFYEFKVF
;
A
#
# COMPACT_ATOMS: atom_id res chain seq x y z
N MET A 1 -12.12 5.83 -20.74
CA MET A 1 -12.52 4.80 -21.73
C MET A 1 -13.60 5.36 -22.62
N LEU A 2 -13.69 4.85 -23.85
CA LEU A 2 -14.73 5.18 -24.82
C LEU A 2 -15.36 3.87 -25.31
N ILE A 3 -16.69 3.80 -25.32
CA ILE A 3 -17.44 2.70 -25.95
C ILE A 3 -18.14 3.27 -27.19
N GLU A 4 -17.67 2.90 -28.38
CA GLU A 4 -18.15 3.49 -29.65
C GLU A 4 -19.45 2.86 -30.16
N ASN A 5 -19.73 1.60 -29.78
CA ASN A 5 -20.86 0.80 -30.27
C ASN A 5 -21.49 -0.03 -29.14
N SER A 6 -22.53 -0.82 -29.44
CA SER A 6 -23.07 -1.80 -28.49
C SER A 6 -21.96 -2.75 -28.00
N GLY A 7 -21.82 -2.89 -26.69
CA GLY A 7 -20.83 -3.78 -26.11
C GLY A 7 -20.49 -3.41 -24.68
N MET A 8 -19.37 -3.95 -24.19
CA MET A 8 -18.92 -3.74 -22.82
C MET A 8 -17.41 -3.58 -22.73
N VAL A 9 -17.00 -2.96 -21.65
CA VAL A 9 -15.62 -2.66 -21.36
C VAL A 9 -15.33 -2.96 -19.91
N SER A 10 -14.08 -3.26 -19.62
CA SER A 10 -13.70 -3.66 -18.27
C SER A 10 -12.29 -3.25 -17.89
N ILE A 11 -12.15 -2.94 -16.61
CA ILE A 11 -10.87 -2.86 -15.93
C ILE A 11 -10.79 -3.99 -14.91
N ILE A 12 -9.61 -4.59 -14.79
CA ILE A 12 -9.41 -5.79 -13.99
C ILE A 12 -8.21 -5.57 -13.07
N GLY A 13 -8.34 -5.99 -11.81
CA GLY A 13 -7.27 -5.90 -10.82
C GLY A 13 -7.15 -7.15 -9.95
N ARG A 14 -5.96 -7.33 -9.37
CA ARG A 14 -5.57 -8.51 -8.58
C ARG A 14 -5.75 -9.83 -9.33
N ILE A 15 -5.31 -9.87 -10.59
CA ILE A 15 -5.30 -11.09 -11.41
C ILE A 15 -4.23 -12.04 -10.86
N SER A 16 -4.62 -13.28 -10.52
CA SER A 16 -3.73 -14.30 -9.97
C SER A 16 -2.59 -14.67 -10.93
N ASP A 17 -1.41 -14.94 -10.38
CA ASP A 17 -0.10 -15.07 -11.03
C ASP A 17 0.21 -16.43 -11.66
N LYS A 18 -0.79 -17.27 -11.95
CA LYS A 18 -0.53 -18.52 -12.68
C LYS A 18 -0.16 -18.18 -14.13
N GLY A 19 1.11 -18.37 -14.46
CA GLY A 19 1.73 -18.00 -15.73
C GLY A 19 0.97 -18.54 -16.96
N ARG A 20 1.10 -17.83 -18.09
CA ARG A 20 0.53 -18.23 -19.37
C ARG A 20 1.10 -19.59 -19.81
N VAL A 21 0.39 -20.68 -19.54
CA VAL A 21 0.67 -21.95 -20.20
C VAL A 21 -0.03 -21.92 -21.54
N LYS A 22 0.73 -22.04 -22.62
CA LYS A 22 0.22 -22.08 -24.00
C LYS A 22 -0.80 -23.21 -24.12
N GLN A 23 -1.97 -22.91 -24.67
CA GLN A 23 -2.99 -23.82 -25.21
C GLN A 23 -4.07 -24.43 -24.28
N GLN A 24 -4.40 -23.81 -23.13
CA GLN A 24 -5.73 -24.06 -22.51
C GLN A 24 -6.23 -22.81 -21.78
N GLU A 25 -7.35 -22.26 -22.27
CA GLU A 25 -7.89 -20.91 -22.01
C GLU A 25 -8.55 -20.68 -20.64
N SER A 26 -7.98 -21.19 -19.55
CA SER A 26 -8.54 -20.91 -18.23
C SER A 26 -7.44 -20.61 -17.21
N LEU A 27 -7.77 -19.75 -16.24
CA LEU A 27 -7.29 -19.74 -14.84
C LEU A 27 -6.85 -18.36 -14.29
N GLN A 28 -6.77 -17.29 -15.09
CA GLN A 28 -6.34 -15.98 -14.59
C GLN A 28 -7.48 -15.21 -13.92
N LYS A 29 -7.85 -15.60 -12.72
CA LYS A 29 -9.00 -15.01 -12.02
C LYS A 29 -8.63 -13.73 -11.25
N GLY A 30 -9.55 -12.78 -11.19
CA GLY A 30 -9.37 -11.51 -10.48
C GLY A 30 -10.68 -10.76 -10.29
N TYR A 31 -10.61 -9.50 -9.87
CA TYR A 31 -11.78 -8.63 -9.77
C TYR A 31 -11.92 -7.78 -11.03
N LYS A 32 -13.14 -7.73 -11.56
CA LYS A 32 -13.46 -7.09 -12.85
C LYS A 32 -14.64 -6.15 -12.66
N LEU A 33 -14.44 -4.88 -12.99
CA LEU A 33 -15.54 -3.93 -13.17
C LEU A 33 -15.90 -3.92 -14.65
N VAL A 34 -17.13 -4.32 -14.96
CA VAL A 34 -17.68 -4.31 -16.33
C VAL A 34 -18.73 -3.22 -16.42
N VAL A 35 -18.72 -2.45 -17.51
CA VAL A 35 -19.75 -1.46 -17.85
C VAL A 35 -20.14 -1.65 -19.31
N ASP A 36 -21.44 -1.66 -19.61
CA ASP A 36 -21.95 -1.69 -20.99
C ASP A 36 -22.27 -0.29 -21.53
N SER A 37 -22.58 -0.21 -22.83
CA SER A 37 -22.91 1.04 -23.52
C SER A 37 -24.18 1.75 -23.00
N SER A 38 -24.97 1.10 -22.14
CA SER A 38 -26.19 1.65 -21.53
C SER A 38 -25.99 2.04 -20.07
N GLY A 39 -24.76 1.91 -19.54
CA GLY A 39 -24.43 2.24 -18.16
C GLY A 39 -24.77 1.16 -17.15
N ASN A 40 -25.21 -0.03 -17.59
CA ASN A 40 -25.33 -1.16 -16.67
C ASN A 40 -23.92 -1.63 -16.32
N TRP A 41 -23.70 -1.85 -15.03
CA TRP A 41 -22.40 -2.24 -14.52
C TRP A 41 -22.49 -3.41 -13.58
N SER A 42 -21.38 -4.15 -13.47
CA SER A 42 -21.22 -5.20 -12.48
C SER A 42 -19.76 -5.31 -12.03
N LEU A 43 -19.58 -5.43 -10.71
CA LEU A 43 -18.33 -5.84 -10.10
C LEU A 43 -18.37 -7.35 -9.92
N ARG A 44 -17.39 -8.05 -10.51
CA ARG A 44 -17.36 -9.51 -10.58
C ARG A 44 -16.04 -10.06 -10.07
N ILE A 45 -16.05 -11.32 -9.63
CA ILE A 45 -14.87 -12.12 -9.33
C ILE A 45 -14.92 -13.41 -10.16
N GLY A 46 -13.83 -13.75 -10.86
CA GLY A 46 -13.81 -14.94 -11.70
C GLY A 46 -12.85 -14.81 -12.88
N ASP A 47 -13.02 -15.67 -13.89
CA ASP A 47 -12.20 -15.66 -15.11
C ASP A 47 -12.58 -14.46 -16.00
N PRO A 48 -11.69 -13.47 -16.20
CA PRO A 48 -11.99 -12.28 -16.98
C PRO A 48 -12.03 -12.56 -18.48
N ILE A 49 -11.52 -13.71 -18.95
CA ILE A 49 -11.38 -14.11 -20.36
C ILE A 49 -12.57 -14.98 -20.79
N THR A 50 -13.10 -15.86 -19.94
CA THR A 50 -14.30 -16.71 -20.22
C THR A 50 -15.54 -16.27 -19.38
N PRO A 51 -16.43 -15.41 -19.92
CA PRO A 51 -17.33 -14.59 -19.10
C PRO A 51 -18.53 -15.30 -18.45
N ALA A 52 -18.93 -16.50 -18.90
CA ALA A 52 -20.32 -16.96 -18.68
C ALA A 52 -20.53 -18.08 -17.64
N ALA A 53 -19.51 -18.87 -17.30
CA ALA A 53 -19.72 -20.07 -16.46
C ALA A 53 -19.00 -20.03 -15.10
N SER A 54 -18.16 -19.02 -14.82
CA SER A 54 -17.33 -19.00 -13.59
C SER A 54 -17.18 -17.64 -12.90
N GLU A 55 -17.87 -16.59 -13.37
CA GLU A 55 -17.87 -15.27 -12.74
C GLU A 55 -19.00 -15.17 -11.68
N ILE A 56 -18.65 -14.73 -10.47
CA ILE A 56 -19.60 -14.39 -9.40
C ILE A 56 -19.77 -12.87 -9.41
N VAL A 57 -21.02 -12.38 -9.45
CA VAL A 57 -21.33 -10.96 -9.34
C VAL A 57 -21.33 -10.57 -7.86
N LEU A 58 -20.42 -9.68 -7.47
CA LEU A 58 -20.31 -9.15 -6.11
C LEU A 58 -21.23 -7.93 -5.89
N ALA A 59 -21.43 -7.14 -6.95
CA ALA A 59 -22.36 -6.01 -6.97
C ALA A 59 -22.74 -5.67 -8.41
N SER A 60 -23.90 -5.08 -8.63
CA SER A 60 -24.33 -4.57 -9.94
C SER A 60 -25.30 -3.42 -9.79
N GLY A 61 -25.52 -2.70 -10.89
CA GLY A 61 -26.47 -1.59 -10.95
C GLY A 61 -26.43 -0.89 -12.30
N ALA A 62 -26.98 0.31 -12.34
CA ALA A 62 -26.91 1.20 -13.49
C ALA A 62 -26.49 2.61 -13.04
N VAL A 63 -25.81 3.34 -13.92
CA VAL A 63 -25.50 4.76 -13.75
C VAL A 63 -25.83 5.54 -15.03
N PRO A 64 -26.09 6.85 -14.94
CA PRO A 64 -26.15 7.69 -16.13
C PRO A 64 -24.86 7.51 -16.96
N PHE A 65 -25.03 7.15 -18.22
CA PHE A 65 -23.92 6.83 -19.12
C PHE A 65 -24.29 7.19 -20.55
N THR A 66 -23.34 7.78 -21.28
CA THR A 66 -23.56 8.21 -22.66
C THR A 66 -22.55 7.52 -23.55
N ALA A 67 -23.02 6.59 -24.38
CA ALA A 67 -22.18 5.95 -25.37
C ALA A 67 -21.43 6.98 -26.24
N ASN A 68 -20.27 6.59 -26.75
CA ASN A 68 -19.38 7.44 -27.56
C ASN A 68 -18.89 8.71 -26.84
N THR A 69 -18.83 8.69 -25.50
CA THR A 69 -18.16 9.72 -24.70
C THR A 69 -17.13 9.10 -23.76
N TRP A 70 -16.13 9.90 -23.36
CA TRP A 70 -15.07 9.44 -22.48
C TRP A 70 -15.55 9.34 -21.03
N HIS A 71 -15.47 8.15 -20.47
CA HIS A 71 -15.82 7.84 -19.08
C HIS A 71 -14.60 7.42 -18.26
N ASN A 72 -14.59 7.73 -16.97
CA ASN A 72 -13.53 7.34 -16.04
C ASN A 72 -13.95 6.11 -15.23
N LEU A 73 -13.18 5.02 -15.35
CA LEU A 73 -13.34 3.86 -14.47
C LEU A 73 -12.20 3.77 -13.47
N LYS A 74 -12.52 3.33 -12.26
CA LYS A 74 -11.53 3.05 -11.23
C LYS A 74 -11.92 1.84 -10.40
N LEU A 75 -10.95 0.96 -10.19
CA LEU A 75 -10.96 -0.03 -9.12
C LEU A 75 -9.95 0.39 -8.05
N SER A 76 -10.35 0.32 -6.79
CA SER A 76 -9.49 0.60 -5.64
C SER A 76 -9.53 -0.56 -4.67
N PHE A 77 -8.36 -0.94 -4.17
CA PHE A 77 -8.16 -2.08 -3.31
C PHE A 77 -7.46 -1.65 -2.03
N THR A 78 -8.08 -1.83 -0.87
CA THR A 78 -7.47 -1.52 0.44
C THR A 78 -7.72 -2.67 1.39
N GLY A 79 -6.69 -3.46 1.69
CA GLY A 79 -6.88 -4.74 2.39
C GLY A 79 -7.85 -5.66 1.61
N SER A 80 -8.94 -6.06 2.26
CA SER A 80 -10.05 -6.82 1.65
C SER A 80 -11.16 -5.95 1.07
N ASN A 81 -11.12 -4.62 1.26
CA ASN A 81 -12.13 -3.72 0.72
C ASN A 81 -11.84 -3.41 -0.76
N ILE A 82 -12.87 -3.54 -1.58
CA ILE A 82 -12.84 -3.34 -3.03
C ILE A 82 -13.88 -2.31 -3.38
N LYS A 83 -13.45 -1.23 -4.03
CA LYS A 83 -14.33 -0.15 -4.48
C LYS A 83 -14.28 0.00 -5.99
N ALA A 84 -15.45 0.19 -6.59
CA ALA A 84 -15.60 0.49 -8.01
C ALA A 84 -16.17 1.91 -8.17
N PHE A 85 -15.66 2.63 -9.17
CA PHE A 85 -16.13 3.96 -9.50
C PHE A 85 -16.34 4.12 -11.01
N ILE A 86 -17.37 4.87 -11.37
CA ILE A 86 -17.69 5.31 -12.74
C ILE A 86 -17.88 6.83 -12.66
N ASP A 87 -17.12 7.61 -13.42
CA ASP A 87 -17.14 9.08 -13.44
C ASP A 87 -17.13 9.73 -12.04
N ASN A 88 -16.22 9.23 -11.18
CA ASN A 88 -16.06 9.63 -9.78
C ASN A 88 -17.19 9.18 -8.82
N ALA A 89 -18.32 8.69 -9.31
CA ALA A 89 -19.35 8.09 -8.47
C ALA A 89 -18.89 6.71 -7.97
N GLN A 90 -18.90 6.49 -6.66
CA GLN A 90 -18.64 5.17 -6.08
C GLN A 90 -19.87 4.28 -6.31
N VAL A 91 -19.76 3.31 -7.21
CA VAL A 91 -20.86 2.42 -7.57
C VAL A 91 -20.89 1.13 -6.73
N ALA A 92 -19.75 0.72 -6.17
CA ALA A 92 -19.68 -0.41 -5.26
C ALA A 92 -18.62 -0.21 -4.16
N SER A 93 -18.87 -0.79 -2.98
CA SER A 93 -17.88 -1.06 -1.94
C SER A 93 -18.20 -2.41 -1.32
N VAL A 94 -17.38 -3.41 -1.62
CA VAL A 94 -17.55 -4.79 -1.17
C VAL A 94 -16.31 -5.26 -0.41
N THR A 95 -16.46 -6.30 0.40
CA THR A 95 -15.35 -6.93 1.11
C THR A 95 -15.16 -8.35 0.59
N ASP A 96 -13.98 -8.66 0.05
CA ASP A 96 -13.62 -9.99 -0.43
C ASP A 96 -12.12 -10.25 -0.20
N THR A 97 -11.79 -11.47 0.22
CA THR A 97 -10.42 -11.89 0.59
C THR A 97 -9.78 -12.86 -0.39
N THR A 98 -10.47 -13.22 -1.47
CA THR A 98 -10.05 -14.28 -2.40
C THR A 98 -8.75 -13.91 -3.12
N TYR A 99 -8.66 -12.68 -3.63
CA TYR A 99 -7.45 -12.12 -4.23
C TYR A 99 -6.99 -10.90 -3.44
N THR A 100 -5.75 -10.94 -2.94
CA THR A 100 -5.15 -9.87 -2.12
C THR A 100 -4.08 -9.09 -2.88
N LYS A 101 -3.53 -9.66 -3.95
CA LYS A 101 -2.53 -9.07 -4.85
C LYS A 101 -2.67 -9.66 -6.25
N GLY A 102 -2.03 -9.05 -7.25
CA GLY A 102 -1.97 -9.59 -8.60
C GLY A 102 -1.77 -8.50 -9.66
N MET A 103 -1.80 -8.91 -10.91
CA MET A 103 -1.66 -8.01 -12.06
C MET A 103 -2.95 -7.20 -12.30
N VAL A 104 -2.86 -6.24 -13.22
CA VAL A 104 -3.99 -5.49 -13.76
C VAL A 104 -4.15 -5.78 -15.24
N ALA A 105 -5.37 -5.62 -15.77
CA ALA A 105 -5.64 -5.75 -17.20
C ALA A 105 -6.82 -4.87 -17.63
N LEU A 106 -6.98 -4.74 -18.94
CA LEU A 106 -8.11 -4.12 -19.62
C LEU A 106 -8.78 -5.17 -20.50
N GLY A 107 -10.09 -5.04 -20.74
CA GLY A 107 -10.81 -5.98 -21.62
C GLY A 107 -12.03 -5.36 -22.27
N SER A 108 -12.45 -5.89 -23.43
CA SER A 108 -13.70 -5.53 -24.10
C SER A 108 -14.54 -6.76 -24.39
N GLY A 109 -15.85 -6.56 -24.58
CA GLY A 109 -16.82 -7.61 -24.93
C GLY A 109 -16.99 -7.75 -26.44
N TRP A 110 -15.89 -7.96 -27.17
CA TRP A 110 -15.87 -8.07 -28.64
C TRP A 110 -16.36 -6.82 -29.39
N ASN A 111 -16.37 -5.66 -28.73
CA ASN A 111 -16.62 -4.35 -29.33
C ASN A 111 -15.34 -3.52 -29.44
N TYR A 112 -15.35 -2.53 -30.34
CA TYR A 112 -14.36 -1.46 -30.35
C TYR A 112 -14.46 -0.66 -29.04
N ALA A 113 -13.33 -0.57 -28.36
CA ALA A 113 -13.18 0.12 -27.09
C ALA A 113 -11.84 0.84 -27.08
N GLN A 114 -11.84 2.11 -26.67
CA GLN A 114 -10.61 2.87 -26.50
C GLN A 114 -10.32 3.11 -25.01
N TYR A 115 -9.05 3.03 -24.66
CA TYR A 115 -8.53 3.33 -23.33
C TYR A 115 -7.43 4.37 -23.45
N ASP A 116 -7.48 5.37 -22.57
CA ASP A 116 -6.49 6.42 -22.46
C ASP A 116 -6.38 6.83 -20.99
N ASN A 117 -5.30 7.54 -20.62
CA ASN A 117 -4.99 8.00 -19.26
C ASN A 117 -4.95 6.87 -18.23
N ILE A 118 -4.47 5.70 -18.64
CA ILE A 118 -4.35 4.53 -17.76
C ILE A 118 -3.26 4.80 -16.72
N SER A 119 -3.61 4.70 -15.44
CA SER A 119 -2.64 4.74 -14.35
C SER A 119 -2.86 3.58 -13.38
N VAL A 120 -1.75 2.97 -12.97
CA VAL A 120 -1.72 1.93 -11.94
C VAL A 120 -0.93 2.50 -10.78
N LYS A 121 -1.58 2.64 -9.63
CA LYS A 121 -0.97 3.18 -8.42
C LYS A 121 -1.01 2.10 -7.35
N GLU A 122 0.09 1.91 -6.63
CA GLU A 122 0.08 1.07 -5.43
C GLU A 122 -0.97 1.64 -4.47
N ALA A 123 -1.79 0.75 -3.91
CA ALA A 123 -2.72 1.17 -2.87
C ALA A 123 -1.91 1.72 -1.69
N ALA A 124 -2.34 2.86 -1.15
CA ALA A 124 -1.70 3.40 0.05
C ALA A 124 -1.72 2.34 1.15
N LYS A 125 -0.54 1.88 1.58
CA LYS A 125 -0.43 1.00 2.72
C LYS A 125 -0.73 1.82 3.98
N PRO A 126 -1.66 1.39 4.84
CA PRO A 126 -1.96 2.14 6.06
C PRO A 126 -0.71 2.20 6.94
N ASN A 127 -0.38 3.37 7.47
CA ASN A 127 0.66 3.49 8.49
C ASN A 127 0.15 2.90 9.81
N LEU A 128 0.57 1.68 10.12
CA LEU A 128 0.20 0.94 11.33
C LEU A 128 0.77 1.55 12.60
N ALA A 129 1.84 2.36 12.49
CA ALA A 129 2.48 3.03 13.61
C ALA A 129 1.84 4.38 13.96
N LEU A 130 0.96 4.94 13.12
CA LEU A 130 0.39 6.27 13.31
C LEU A 130 -0.32 6.40 14.67
N ASN A 131 0.10 7.37 15.48
CA ASN A 131 -0.43 7.67 16.81
C ASN A 131 -0.42 6.49 17.80
N LYS A 132 0.41 5.48 17.55
CA LYS A 132 0.60 4.36 18.47
C LYS A 132 1.57 4.74 19.59
N PRO A 133 1.48 4.11 20.78
CA PRO A 133 2.42 4.34 21.86
C PRO A 133 3.87 4.13 21.39
N ALA A 134 4.70 5.14 21.59
CA ALA A 134 6.11 5.14 21.21
C ALA A 134 6.99 5.45 22.42
N THR A 135 8.18 4.85 22.43
CA THR A 135 9.21 5.05 23.46
C THR A 135 10.57 5.06 22.80
N ALA A 136 11.54 5.71 23.41
CA ALA A 136 12.94 5.71 22.97
C ALA A 136 13.86 5.45 24.16
N ASP A 137 15.13 5.17 23.88
CA ASP A 137 16.14 5.07 24.94
C ASP A 137 16.46 6.43 25.57
N SER A 138 16.34 7.49 24.76
CA SER A 138 16.53 8.88 25.17
C SER A 138 15.79 9.86 24.24
N GLU A 139 15.60 11.09 24.70
CA GLU A 139 14.89 12.13 23.97
C GLU A 139 15.37 13.55 24.34
N GLU A 140 15.39 14.46 23.37
CA GLU A 140 15.72 15.89 23.56
C GLU A 140 14.47 16.67 24.05
N THR A 141 14.07 16.41 25.30
CA THR A 141 12.85 16.99 25.91
C THR A 141 12.87 18.51 25.99
N SER A 142 14.05 19.14 26.10
CA SER A 142 14.19 20.61 26.14
C SER A 142 13.70 21.31 24.87
N LYS A 143 13.50 20.57 23.76
CA LYS A 143 12.96 21.09 22.50
C LYS A 143 11.65 20.43 22.07
N SER A 144 11.00 19.68 22.97
CA SER A 144 9.78 18.93 22.65
C SER A 144 9.95 17.95 21.49
N HIS A 145 11.07 17.20 21.50
CA HIS A 145 11.38 16.14 20.55
C HIS A 145 11.17 14.74 21.16
N GLU A 146 10.09 14.55 21.92
CA GLU A 146 9.76 13.30 22.60
C GLU A 146 9.46 12.17 21.60
N ALA A 147 9.56 10.91 22.04
CA ALA A 147 9.35 9.74 21.17
C ALA A 147 8.01 9.76 20.40
N VAL A 148 6.94 10.27 21.02
CA VAL A 148 5.62 10.36 20.38
C VAL A 148 5.58 11.26 19.13
N LYS A 149 6.58 12.12 18.94
CA LYS A 149 6.71 12.98 17.76
C LYS A 149 7.26 12.25 16.54
N GLY A 150 7.75 11.03 16.70
CA GLY A 150 8.29 10.22 15.60
C GLY A 150 7.21 9.46 14.81
N ASN A 151 5.94 9.52 15.21
CA ASN A 151 4.84 8.80 14.55
C ASN A 151 3.48 9.51 14.68
N ASP A 152 3.49 10.84 14.82
CA ASP A 152 2.29 11.67 14.99
C ASP A 152 1.64 12.08 13.66
N GLY A 153 2.26 11.73 12.53
CA GLY A 153 1.77 12.03 11.18
C GLY A 153 2.12 13.44 10.72
N SER A 154 2.97 14.16 11.45
CA SER A 154 3.41 15.50 11.09
C SER A 154 4.88 15.54 10.67
N THR A 155 5.17 16.23 9.59
CA THR A 155 6.57 16.48 9.16
C THR A 155 7.16 17.76 9.76
N SER A 156 6.47 18.38 10.73
CA SER A 156 6.96 19.58 11.44
C SER A 156 7.44 19.29 12.86
N THR A 157 7.19 18.08 13.37
CA THR A 157 7.60 17.57 14.67
C THR A 157 8.47 16.33 14.45
N ARG A 158 9.34 16.03 15.41
CA ARG A 158 10.31 14.93 15.27
C ARG A 158 10.66 14.34 16.62
N TRP A 159 11.04 13.07 16.63
CA TRP A 159 11.83 12.54 17.73
C TRP A 159 13.31 12.85 17.49
N THR A 160 14.03 13.18 18.55
CA THR A 160 15.48 13.38 18.54
C THR A 160 16.05 12.77 19.81
N ALA A 161 17.08 11.93 19.69
CA ALA A 161 17.80 11.39 20.84
C ALA A 161 18.44 12.50 21.69
N ALA A 162 18.75 12.21 22.96
CA ALA A 162 19.26 13.23 23.88
C ALA A 162 20.68 13.74 23.55
N ASN A 163 21.44 13.03 22.71
CA ASN A 163 22.77 13.42 22.27
C ASN A 163 23.17 12.71 20.96
N ALA A 164 24.40 12.96 20.50
CA ALA A 164 24.93 12.45 19.23
C ALA A 164 25.59 11.05 19.31
N SER A 165 25.41 10.31 20.41
CA SER A 165 25.98 8.97 20.54
C SER A 165 25.31 7.99 19.58
N LEU A 166 26.00 6.88 19.30
CA LEU A 166 25.47 5.82 18.46
C LEU A 166 24.58 4.86 19.27
N ASN A 167 23.78 4.09 18.56
CA ASN A 167 22.89 3.05 19.08
C ASN A 167 21.69 3.56 19.89
N HIS A 168 21.33 4.84 19.73
CA HIS A 168 20.03 5.32 20.13
C HIS A 168 18.93 4.57 19.37
N TRP A 169 17.85 4.24 20.08
CA TRP A 169 16.73 3.49 19.53
C TRP A 169 15.40 4.16 19.82
N TRP A 170 14.49 4.01 18.87
CA TRP A 170 13.10 4.38 18.99
C TRP A 170 12.22 3.17 18.67
N LYS A 171 11.12 3.00 19.41
CA LYS A 171 10.26 1.82 19.33
C LYS A 171 8.79 2.20 19.43
N VAL A 172 7.96 1.56 18.61
CA VAL A 172 6.49 1.63 18.66
C VAL A 172 5.88 0.30 19.10
N ASP A 173 4.82 0.37 19.91
CA ASP A 173 3.91 -0.75 20.21
C ASP A 173 2.65 -0.63 19.33
N LEU A 174 2.47 -1.56 18.40
CA LEU A 174 1.31 -1.59 17.49
C LEU A 174 -0.01 -1.97 18.21
N GLY A 175 0.09 -2.51 19.42
CA GLY A 175 -1.01 -2.93 20.29
C GLY A 175 -1.35 -4.42 20.19
N SER A 176 -1.07 -5.05 19.05
CA SER A 176 -1.28 -6.48 18.81
C SER A 176 -0.28 -7.03 17.79
N LEU A 177 -0.12 -8.35 17.77
CA LEU A 177 0.67 -9.02 16.73
C LEU A 177 0.06 -8.73 15.35
N THR A 178 0.86 -8.17 14.45
CA THR A 178 0.40 -7.67 13.14
C THR A 178 1.33 -8.16 12.03
N SER A 179 0.77 -8.48 10.87
CA SER A 179 1.55 -8.78 9.66
C SER A 179 2.07 -7.48 9.06
N LEU A 180 3.39 -7.41 8.87
CA LEU A 180 4.10 -6.23 8.42
C LEU A 180 4.72 -6.46 7.03
N THR A 181 4.71 -5.43 6.20
CA THR A 181 5.22 -5.43 4.83
C THR A 181 6.37 -4.45 4.59
N GLY A 182 6.69 -3.60 5.57
CA GLY A 182 7.82 -2.68 5.45
C GLY A 182 7.83 -1.55 6.48
N SER A 183 8.81 -0.67 6.33
CA SER A 183 8.94 0.58 7.07
C SER A 183 9.33 1.75 6.17
N GLU A 184 9.04 2.97 6.61
CA GLU A 184 9.55 4.20 6.02
C GLU A 184 10.05 5.12 7.14
N VAL A 185 11.27 5.65 7.01
CA VAL A 185 11.82 6.65 7.91
C VAL A 185 12.04 7.95 7.14
N ASN A 186 11.64 9.07 7.74
CA ASN A 186 11.85 10.43 7.24
C ASN A 186 12.80 11.17 8.18
N TRP A 187 14.10 11.10 7.89
CA TRP A 187 15.18 11.68 8.70
C TRP A 187 15.09 13.22 8.78
N GLU A 188 15.70 13.79 9.83
CA GLU A 188 15.79 15.25 9.99
C GLU A 188 16.45 15.93 8.79
N HIS A 189 17.58 15.38 8.33
CA HIS A 189 18.37 15.93 7.23
C HIS A 189 18.57 14.91 6.10
N ASN A 190 18.92 15.42 4.91
CA ASN A 190 19.34 14.59 3.79
C ASN A 190 20.81 14.16 3.92
N ASN A 191 21.09 13.27 4.87
CA ASN A 191 22.44 12.80 5.19
C ASN A 191 22.49 11.26 5.28
N VAL A 192 23.68 10.70 5.52
CA VAL A 192 23.86 9.25 5.69
C VAL A 192 23.54 8.85 7.13
N TYR A 193 22.49 8.05 7.28
CA TYR A 193 22.15 7.36 8.52
C TYR A 193 22.34 5.86 8.34
N LYS A 194 23.03 5.21 9.27
CA LYS A 194 23.17 3.76 9.35
C LYS A 194 22.27 3.27 10.47
N TYR A 195 21.49 2.23 10.22
CA TYR A 195 20.50 1.77 11.17
C TYR A 195 20.14 0.31 10.95
N LYS A 196 19.40 -0.25 11.89
CA LYS A 196 18.69 -1.52 11.73
C LYS A 196 17.24 -1.36 12.17
N VAL A 197 16.36 -2.15 11.58
CA VAL A 197 14.96 -2.29 12.03
C VAL A 197 14.78 -3.70 12.56
N GLU A 198 14.23 -3.77 13.77
CA GLU A 198 14.00 -5.00 14.50
C GLU A 198 12.52 -5.09 14.89
N ILE A 199 12.01 -6.33 14.96
CA ILE A 199 10.64 -6.59 15.39
C ILE A 199 10.62 -7.55 16.57
N SER A 200 9.55 -7.49 17.35
CA SER A 200 9.33 -8.38 18.49
C SER A 200 7.85 -8.64 18.72
N ALA A 201 7.51 -9.84 19.19
CA ALA A 201 6.16 -10.17 19.66
C ALA A 201 5.97 -9.84 21.16
N ASP A 202 7.05 -9.86 21.93
CA ASP A 202 7.06 -9.88 23.40
C ASP A 202 7.79 -8.67 24.04
N ASN A 203 8.42 -7.81 23.23
CA ASN A 203 9.28 -6.69 23.64
C ASN A 203 10.59 -7.12 24.36
N SER A 204 10.94 -8.41 24.33
CA SER A 204 12.18 -8.96 24.90
C SER A 204 13.08 -9.62 23.86
N SER A 205 12.49 -10.45 23.00
CA SER A 205 13.19 -11.16 21.93
C SER A 205 13.04 -10.39 20.63
N TRP A 206 14.15 -10.00 20.02
CA TRP A 206 14.17 -9.14 18.84
C TRP A 206 14.76 -9.87 17.63
N THR A 207 14.14 -9.70 16.47
CA THR A 207 14.64 -10.18 15.18
C THR A 207 14.89 -9.00 14.25
N THR A 208 16.11 -8.90 13.72
CA THR A 208 16.44 -7.91 12.69
C THR A 208 15.75 -8.26 11.37
N VAL A 209 14.94 -7.34 10.85
CA VAL A 209 14.26 -7.46 9.54
C VAL A 209 14.85 -6.55 8.48
N VAL A 210 15.60 -5.52 8.90
CA VAL A 210 16.36 -4.64 8.02
C VAL A 210 17.73 -4.41 8.65
N ASP A 211 18.79 -4.65 7.88
CA ASP A 211 20.15 -4.31 8.26
C ASP A 211 20.72 -3.28 7.27
N LYS A 212 20.83 -2.04 7.74
CA LYS A 212 21.42 -0.89 7.05
C LYS A 212 22.59 -0.33 7.84
N THR A 213 23.27 -1.17 8.63
CA THR A 213 24.48 -0.79 9.37
C THR A 213 25.63 -0.36 8.46
N ALA A 214 25.60 -0.79 7.19
CA ALA A 214 26.54 -0.39 6.13
C ALA A 214 25.91 0.56 5.09
N ASN A 215 24.78 1.22 5.39
CA ASN A 215 24.10 2.10 4.43
C ASN A 215 25.02 3.24 3.93
N PRO A 216 25.21 3.40 2.60
CA PRO A 216 25.96 4.51 2.02
C PRO A 216 25.07 5.67 1.55
N LEU A 217 23.74 5.49 1.54
CA LEU A 217 22.82 6.42 0.90
C LEU A 217 22.55 7.64 1.76
N SER A 218 22.78 8.83 1.20
CA SER A 218 22.26 10.11 1.69
C SER A 218 20.88 10.37 1.11
N GLN A 219 19.86 9.90 1.81
CA GLN A 219 18.46 10.10 1.45
C GLN A 219 17.66 10.41 2.70
N GLN A 220 16.94 11.54 2.67
CA GLN A 220 16.09 11.95 3.78
C GLN A 220 14.96 10.95 4.04
N VAL A 221 14.33 10.43 2.98
CA VAL A 221 13.32 9.38 3.11
C VAL A 221 13.92 8.05 2.67
N GLN A 222 13.87 7.06 3.54
CA GLN A 222 14.23 5.69 3.21
C GLN A 222 13.08 4.74 3.46
N ARG A 223 12.88 3.80 2.51
CA ARG A 223 11.87 2.75 2.58
C ARG A 223 12.54 1.40 2.62
N ASP A 224 11.97 0.51 3.41
CA ASP A 224 12.41 -0.87 3.55
C ASP A 224 11.23 -1.80 3.29
N ASN A 225 11.47 -2.85 2.50
CA ASN A 225 10.49 -3.88 2.24
C ASN A 225 10.91 -5.16 2.95
N PHE A 226 10.00 -5.73 3.75
CA PHE A 226 10.19 -7.02 4.40
C PHE A 226 8.85 -7.70 4.59
N THR A 227 8.84 -8.94 5.06
CA THR A 227 7.60 -9.62 5.47
C THR A 227 7.85 -10.29 6.79
N ALA A 228 7.09 -9.87 7.82
CA ALA A 228 7.28 -10.36 9.16
C ALA A 228 6.01 -10.20 10.00
N ASN A 229 5.94 -10.88 11.15
CA ASN A 229 4.87 -10.69 12.13
C ASN A 229 5.46 -10.13 13.42
N GLY A 230 4.98 -8.98 13.88
CA GLY A 230 5.47 -8.31 15.08
C GLY A 230 4.41 -7.46 15.76
N ARG A 231 4.57 -7.24 17.07
CA ARG A 231 3.79 -6.26 17.83
C ARG A 231 4.59 -4.99 18.07
N TYR A 232 5.89 -5.13 18.34
CA TYR A 232 6.80 -4.03 18.55
C TYR A 232 7.73 -3.90 17.36
N VAL A 233 7.99 -2.67 16.93
CA VAL A 233 8.96 -2.36 15.88
C VAL A 233 9.94 -1.34 16.44
N ARG A 234 11.24 -1.58 16.29
CA ARG A 234 12.31 -0.73 16.78
C ARG A 234 13.26 -0.36 15.65
N ILE A 235 13.57 0.92 15.51
CA ILE A 235 14.69 1.40 14.71
C ILE A 235 15.84 1.76 15.65
N THR A 236 17.04 1.27 15.34
CA THR A 236 18.27 1.60 16.08
C THR A 236 19.25 2.27 15.13
N VAL A 237 19.65 3.51 15.43
CA VAL A 237 20.61 4.27 14.61
C VAL A 237 22.02 3.90 15.04
N THR A 238 22.74 3.19 14.18
CA THR A 238 24.06 2.60 14.46
C THR A 238 25.22 3.41 13.89
N GLY A 239 24.95 4.46 13.12
CA GLY A 239 25.97 5.34 12.55
C GLY A 239 25.38 6.64 12.03
N LEU A 240 26.10 7.72 12.25
CA LEU A 240 25.70 9.10 11.96
C LEU A 240 26.82 9.80 11.20
N SER A 241 26.47 10.67 10.26
CA SER A 241 27.41 11.65 9.72
C SER A 241 27.82 12.67 10.79
N ALA A 242 28.96 13.34 10.58
CA ALA A 242 29.44 14.35 11.52
C ALA A 242 28.41 15.48 11.71
N GLY A 243 28.13 15.81 12.97
CA GLY A 243 27.15 16.83 13.34
C GLY A 243 25.69 16.35 13.39
N GLU A 244 25.41 15.12 12.98
CA GLU A 244 24.05 14.56 13.01
C GLU A 244 23.74 13.88 14.35
N TRP A 245 22.45 13.86 14.69
CA TRP A 245 21.88 13.13 15.82
C TRP A 245 20.91 12.06 15.29
N ALA A 246 20.60 11.06 16.09
CA ALA A 246 19.50 10.14 15.78
C ALA A 246 18.18 10.92 15.86
N SER A 247 17.63 11.29 14.70
CA SER A 247 16.52 12.23 14.61
C SER A 247 15.71 12.02 13.34
N PHE A 248 14.39 11.92 13.47
CA PHE A 248 13.48 11.76 12.33
C PHE A 248 12.12 12.37 12.61
N TYR A 249 11.51 12.94 11.55
CA TYR A 249 10.16 13.47 11.59
C TYR A 249 9.12 12.36 11.71
N GLU A 250 9.27 11.28 10.95
CA GLU A 250 8.30 10.19 10.92
C GLU A 250 8.99 8.83 10.75
N PHE A 251 8.51 7.83 11.49
CA PHE A 251 8.77 6.41 11.30
C PHE A 251 7.45 5.67 11.13
N LYS A 252 7.22 5.18 9.91
CA LYS A 252 6.00 4.49 9.49
C LYS A 252 6.24 3.00 9.38
N VAL A 253 5.20 2.23 9.68
CA VAL A 253 5.19 0.77 9.55
C VAL A 253 3.98 0.38 8.70
N PHE A 254 4.15 -0.58 7.80
CA PHE A 254 3.13 -1.04 6.84
C PHE A 254 2.92 -2.55 6.90
#